data_AF-A0A820R0L6-F1
#
_entry.id   AF-A0A820R0L6-F1
#
_cell.length_a   1.000
_cell.length_b   1.000
_cell.length_c   1.000
_cell.angle_alpha   90.00
_cell.angle_beta   90.00
_cell.angle_gamma   90.00
#
_symmetry.space_group_name_H-M   'P 1'
#
loop_
_entity.id
_entity.type
_entity.pdbx_description
1 polymer ?
#
loop_
_entity_poly.entity_id
_entity_poly.type
_entity_poly.pdbx_seq_one_letter_code
_entity_poly.pdbx_strand_id
1 'polypeptide(L)'
;NDPDVERVRRNHLNDIENIVPFVLVGFFYVATNPNRDIAYWHFRIFFISRLIHTVCYQMPLPQPGRFLACAVGYLTTLSMALQVLFSTRP
;
A
#
# COMPACT_ATOMS: atom_id res chain seq x y z
N ASN A 1 -27.93 -10.68 -3.21
CA ASN A 1 -26.63 -10.56 -3.90
C ASN A 1 -26.66 -9.29 -4.72
N ASP A 2 -26.39 -8.17 -4.08
CA ASP A 2 -26.29 -6.88 -4.76
C ASP A 2 -24.86 -6.72 -5.32
N PRO A 3 -24.69 -6.49 -6.63
CA PRO A 3 -23.39 -6.39 -7.26
C PRO A 3 -22.55 -5.21 -6.72
N ASP A 4 -23.17 -4.15 -6.23
CA ASP A 4 -22.47 -2.98 -5.69
C ASP A 4 -21.95 -3.25 -4.27
N VAL A 5 -22.70 -3.99 -3.45
CA VAL A 5 -22.23 -4.46 -2.14
C VAL A 5 -21.00 -5.35 -2.30
N GLU A 6 -21.02 -6.25 -3.29
CA GLU A 6 -19.90 -7.15 -3.57
C GLU A 6 -18.65 -6.39 -4.07
N ARG A 7 -18.83 -5.31 -4.85
CA ARG A 7 -17.73 -4.43 -5.25
C ARG A 7 -17.07 -3.77 -4.04
N VAL A 8 -17.87 -3.18 -3.14
CA VAL A 8 -17.35 -2.54 -1.93
C VAL A 8 -16.64 -3.56 -1.03
N ARG A 9 -17.20 -4.76 -0.89
CA ARG A 9 -16.57 -5.85 -0.12
C ARG A 9 -15.19 -6.21 -0.67
N ARG A 10 -15.06 -6.39 -1.99
CA ARG A 10 -13.77 -6.71 -2.63
C ARG A 10 -12.76 -5.57 -2.52
N ASN A 11 -13.21 -4.32 -2.60
CA ASN A 11 -12.34 -3.17 -2.41
C ASN A 11 -11.78 -3.14 -0.97
N HIS A 12 -12.65 -3.34 0.04
CA HIS A 12 -12.21 -3.42 1.44
C HIS A 12 -11.26 -4.60 1.69
N LEU A 13 -11.52 -5.77 1.13
CA LEU A 13 -10.63 -6.93 1.27
C LEU A 13 -9.26 -6.64 0.67
N ASN A 14 -9.20 -5.99 -0.51
CA ASN A 14 -7.93 -5.58 -1.11
C ASN A 14 -7.21 -4.51 -0.26
N ASP A 15 -7.94 -3.56 0.32
CA ASP A 15 -7.39 -2.59 1.29
C ASP A 15 -6.77 -3.32 2.49
N ILE A 16 -7.46 -4.31 3.05
CA ILE A 16 -6.96 -5.12 4.18
C ILE A 16 -5.69 -5.90 3.79
N GLU A 17 -5.69 -6.56 2.64
CA GLU A 17 -4.54 -7.33 2.15
C GLU A 17 -3.28 -6.48 1.92
N ASN A 18 -3.43 -5.18 1.65
CA ASN A 18 -2.31 -4.26 1.44
C ASN A 18 -1.91 -3.50 2.71
N ILE A 19 -2.88 -3.07 3.52
CA ILE A 19 -2.61 -2.27 4.73
C ILE A 19 -1.96 -3.09 5.84
N VAL A 20 -2.33 -4.37 5.99
CA VAL A 20 -1.79 -5.23 7.03
C VAL A 20 -0.28 -5.44 6.85
N PRO A 21 0.24 -5.85 5.66
CA PRO A 21 1.68 -5.90 5.42
C PRO A 21 2.37 -4.55 5.58
N PHE A 22 1.74 -3.47 5.10
CA PHE A 22 2.31 -2.12 5.18
C PHE A 22 2.52 -1.66 6.62
N VAL A 23 1.53 -1.86 7.50
CA VAL A 23 1.63 -1.49 8.92
C VAL A 23 2.70 -2.32 9.63
N LEU A 24 2.77 -3.63 9.37
CA LEU A 24 3.78 -4.49 9.96
C LEU A 24 5.20 -4.08 9.52
N VAL A 25 5.42 -3.92 8.22
CA VAL A 25 6.72 -3.50 7.69
C VAL A 25 7.06 -2.08 8.12
N GLY A 26 6.09 -1.16 8.11
CA GLY A 26 6.27 0.23 8.54
C GLY A 26 6.66 0.33 10.01
N PHE A 27 6.10 -0.52 10.87
CA PHE A 27 6.49 -0.61 12.28
C PHE A 27 7.97 -1.00 12.44
N PHE A 28 8.42 -2.06 11.76
CA PHE A 28 9.83 -2.45 11.78
C PHE A 28 10.73 -1.41 11.12
N TYR A 29 10.26 -0.74 10.06
CA TYR A 29 11.00 0.31 9.38
C TYR A 29 11.28 1.49 10.32
N VAL A 30 10.29 1.96 11.08
CA VAL A 30 10.50 3.04 12.08
C VAL A 30 11.48 2.60 13.18
N ALA A 31 11.47 1.32 13.56
CA ALA A 31 12.42 0.78 14.54
C ALA A 31 13.88 0.80 14.07
N THR A 32 14.13 0.82 12.76
CA THR A 32 15.50 0.94 12.18
C THR A 32 16.05 2.36 12.16
N ASN A 33 15.33 3.34 12.71
CA ASN A 33 15.69 4.77 12.72
C ASN A 33 16.11 5.31 11.33
N PRO A 34 15.24 5.20 10.32
CA PRO A 34 15.54 5.58 8.95
C PRO A 34 15.61 7.10 8.80
N ASN A 35 16.09 7.57 7.66
CA ASN A 35 16.02 8.99 7.33
C ASN A 35 14.55 9.47 7.34
N ARG A 36 14.27 10.47 8.17
CA ARG A 36 12.94 11.02 8.43
C ARG A 36 12.21 11.42 7.15
N ASP A 37 12.89 12.08 6.22
CA ASP A 37 12.27 12.59 4.99
C ASP A 37 11.85 11.44 4.07
N ILE A 38 12.70 10.42 3.97
CA ILE A 38 12.44 9.22 3.17
C ILE A 38 11.24 8.47 3.77
N ALA A 39 11.20 8.32 5.09
CA ALA A 39 10.07 7.68 5.77
C ALA A 39 8.75 8.40 5.48
N TYR A 40 8.70 9.74 5.60
CA TYR A 40 7.49 10.50 5.29
C TYR A 40 7.03 10.30 3.84
N TRP A 41 7.95 10.25 2.89
CA TRP A 41 7.58 10.00 1.49
C TRP A 41 7.01 8.59 1.28
N HIS A 42 7.54 7.55 1.93
CA HIS A 42 6.98 6.20 1.84
C HIS A 42 5.54 6.14 2.36
N PHE A 43 5.27 6.76 3.52
CA PHE A 43 3.91 6.83 4.07
C PHE A 43 2.95 7.62 3.17
N ARG A 44 3.40 8.75 2.62
CA ARG A 44 2.59 9.59 1.72
C ARG A 44 2.27 8.88 0.41
N ILE A 45 3.26 8.24 -0.22
CA ILE A 45 3.08 7.54 -1.50
C ILE A 45 2.11 6.36 -1.32
N PHE A 46 2.27 5.58 -0.26
CA PHE A 46 1.34 4.48 0.04
C PHE A 46 -0.09 4.99 0.23
N PHE A 47 -0.28 6.06 1.01
CA PHE A 47 -1.60 6.66 1.22
C PHE A 47 -2.24 7.14 -0.09
N ILE A 48 -1.50 7.87 -0.92
CA ILE A 48 -1.99 8.35 -2.22
C ILE A 48 -2.32 7.18 -3.16
N SER A 49 -1.48 6.14 -3.17
CA SER A 49 -1.73 4.91 -3.94
C SER A 49 -3.03 4.23 -3.53
N ARG A 50 -3.33 4.12 -2.21
CA ARG A 50 -4.61 3.57 -1.74
C ARG A 50 -5.79 4.45 -2.14
N LEU A 51 -5.69 5.77 -1.98
CA LEU A 51 -6.76 6.68 -2.41
C LEU A 51 -7.07 6.52 -3.90
N ILE A 52 -6.05 6.48 -4.76
CA ILE A 52 -6.22 6.27 -6.20
C ILE A 52 -6.83 4.89 -6.46
N HIS A 53 -6.39 3.84 -5.76
CA HIS A 53 -6.97 2.51 -5.89
C HIS A 53 -8.47 2.50 -5.56
N THR A 54 -8.88 3.08 -4.42
CA THR A 54 -10.29 3.17 -4.01
C THR A 54 -11.13 3.94 -5.03
N VAL A 55 -10.62 5.07 -5.55
CA VAL A 55 -11.30 5.86 -6.58
C VAL A 55 -11.42 5.09 -7.89
N CYS A 56 -10.34 4.45 -8.36
CA CYS A 56 -10.35 3.61 -9.55
C CYS A 56 -11.24 2.37 -9.42
N TYR A 57 -11.46 1.87 -8.21
CA TYR A 57 -12.34 0.73 -7.94
C TYR A 57 -13.81 1.14 -8.04
N GLN A 58 -14.16 2.29 -7.44
CA GLN A 58 -15.54 2.77 -7.36
C GLN A 58 -16.01 3.45 -8.65
N MET A 59 -15.11 4.13 -9.37
CA MET A 59 -15.40 4.65 -10.69
C MET A 59 -15.25 3.55 -11.76
N PRO A 60 -16.06 3.56 -12.84
CA PRO A 60 -15.93 2.64 -13.96
C PRO A 60 -14.73 3.01 -14.86
N LEU A 61 -13.57 3.26 -14.25
CA LEU A 61 -12.32 3.51 -14.96
C LEU A 61 -11.85 2.21 -15.61
N PRO A 62 -11.48 2.23 -16.91
CA PRO A 62 -10.90 1.07 -17.56
C PRO A 62 -9.59 0.68 -16.88
N GLN A 63 -9.30 -0.62 -16.85
CA GLN A 63 -7.94 -1.10 -16.56
C GLN A 63 -6.98 -0.36 -17.52
N PRO A 64 -5.86 0.22 -17.04
CA PRO A 64 -4.94 -0.35 -16.06
C PRO A 64 -4.81 0.40 -14.72
N GLY A 65 -5.62 1.44 -14.46
CA GLY A 65 -5.44 2.33 -13.30
C GLY A 65 -5.39 1.60 -11.95
N ARG A 66 -6.23 0.57 -11.79
CA ARG A 66 -6.27 -0.28 -10.57
C ARG A 66 -4.97 -1.05 -10.36
N PHE A 67 -4.43 -1.62 -11.44
CA PHE A 67 -3.18 -2.39 -11.38
C PHE A 67 -2.00 -1.50 -11.03
N LEU A 68 -1.91 -0.32 -11.66
CA LEU A 68 -0.84 0.64 -11.38
C LEU A 68 -0.90 1.12 -9.92
N ALA A 69 -2.10 1.44 -9.42
CA ALA A 69 -2.27 1.86 -8.03
C ALA A 69 -1.85 0.75 -7.05
N CYS A 70 -2.25 -0.50 -7.28
CA CYS A 70 -1.78 -1.65 -6.50
C CYS A 70 -0.27 -1.83 -6.58
N ALA A 71 0.32 -1.77 -7.77
CA ALA A 71 1.74 -1.96 -7.98
C ALA A 71 2.56 -0.94 -7.18
N VAL A 72 2.16 0.33 -7.17
CA VAL A 72 2.82 1.37 -6.36
C VAL A 72 2.74 1.08 -4.85
N GLY A 73 1.58 0.61 -4.37
CA GLY A 73 1.40 0.21 -2.96
C GLY A 73 2.29 -0.97 -2.56
N TYR A 74 2.41 -1.98 -3.43
CA TYR A 74 3.33 -3.10 -3.19
C TYR A 74 4.79 -2.68 -3.27
N LEU A 75 5.17 -1.84 -4.24
CA LEU A 75 6.55 -1.37 -4.40
C LEU A 75 7.03 -0.55 -3.19
N THR A 76 6.17 0.30 -2.64
CA THR A 76 6.50 1.06 -1.42
C THR A 76 6.70 0.14 -0.21
N THR A 77 5.82 -0.84 -0.04
CA THR A 77 5.94 -1.85 1.03
C THR A 77 7.20 -2.69 0.87
N LEU A 78 7.50 -3.13 -0.36
CA LEU A 78 8.72 -3.89 -0.70
C LEU A 78 9.99 -3.08 -0.41
N SER A 79 10.01 -1.79 -0.80
CA SER A 79 11.14 -0.90 -0.54
C SER A 79 11.47 -0.80 0.95
N MET A 80 10.45 -0.59 1.79
CA MET A 80 10.65 -0.55 3.25
C MET A 80 11.10 -1.90 3.80
N ALA A 81 10.50 -3.00 3.33
CA ALA A 81 10.84 -4.35 3.77
C ALA A 81 12.30 -4.71 3.45
N LEU A 82 12.77 -4.34 2.26
CA LEU A 82 14.17 -4.51 1.88
C LEU A 82 15.09 -3.69 2.79
N GLN A 83 14.78 -2.42 3.06
CA GLN A 83 15.58 -1.59 3.95
C GLN A 83 15.68 -2.18 5.37
N VAL A 84 14.58 -2.69 5.92
CA VAL A 84 14.58 -3.42 7.20
C VAL A 84 15.48 -4.65 7.15
N LEU A 85 15.38 -5.45 6.09
CA LEU A 85 16.15 -6.67 5.94
C LEU A 85 17.66 -6.38 5.82
N PHE A 86 18.05 -5.35 5.06
CA PHE A 86 19.44 -4.93 4.94
C PHE A 86 19.97 -4.33 6.24
N SER A 87 19.15 -3.59 7.00
CA SER A 87 19.53 -3.05 8.31
C SER A 87 19.74 -4.13 9.38
N THR A 88 19.11 -5.30 9.23
CA THR A 88 19.21 -6.41 10.19
C THR A 88 20.37 -7.37 9.87
N ARG A 89 21.13 -7.12 8.80
CA ARG A 89 22.34 -7.91 8.53
C ARG A 89 23.47 -7.46 9.47
N PRO A 90 24.13 -8.41 10.18
CA PRO A 90 25.22 -8.10 11.11
C PRO A 90 26.47 -7.56 10.41
#